data_AF-A0A0W0EXQ2-F1
#
_entry.id   AF-A0A0W0EXQ2-F1
#
_cell.length_a   1.000
_cell.length_b   1.000
_cell.length_c   1.000
_cell.angle_alpha   90.00
_cell.angle_beta   90.00
_cell.angle_gamma   90.00
#
_symmetry.space_group_name_H-M   'P 1'
#
loop_
_entity.id
_entity.type
_entity.pdbx_description
1 polymer ?
#
loop_
_entity_poly.entity_id
_entity_poly.type
_entity_poly.pdbx_seq_one_letter_code
_entity_poly.pdbx_strand_id
1 'polypeptide(L)'
;MTRKKTSTSSSRPLHIGNSQSQSNQTKVSGNGKRTRDEQATSDLEERSTSQKTEKRAKVTKSHKDSCNDGKLSRFLGDLPMDLWTVLCVVLPEPVPVKSDYSYSKILGYLPMESLCTMLQVNRLIRRTLLSPDLAVVWSAARMLRDAPEPPPAMMGTILTVSTLLPLKSFMNRSAVANGSKSIITSGALKKEYPELGSSLTMLPAHVNGRTPYFSRRHAEQIVDKCGKGDFDSEKHKEELEASSDFAVRCKMWEKSERRQRSLMKWHMHNERAEVIKDRLINLGYPEADTKAVWRMRSIINQKSPPTDRIWNRIRGAVTLCVNTRRVYRMFEEDDNQLLESRLVIMYQVYVNYKRTLEPSQWRMLPNLQTLLLVPSIAPPTPWCSRRS
;
A
#
# COMPACT_ATOMS: atom_id res chain seq x y z
N MET A 1 10.74 -15.60 74.31
CA MET A 1 9.34 -15.17 74.08
C MET A 1 9.11 -15.11 72.57
N THR A 2 8.75 -16.23 71.94
CA THR A 2 7.38 -16.61 71.52
C THR A 2 6.75 -15.74 70.42
N ARG A 3 6.82 -16.28 69.19
CA ARG A 3 5.71 -16.51 68.22
C ARG A 3 4.56 -15.48 68.19
N LYS A 4 4.25 -14.98 66.97
CA LYS A 4 3.02 -15.38 66.25
C LYS A 4 2.99 -14.90 64.79
N LYS A 5 2.44 -15.78 63.96
CA LYS A 5 2.11 -15.68 62.53
C LYS A 5 0.66 -15.19 62.37
N THR A 6 0.36 -14.48 61.28
CA THR A 6 -0.93 -14.47 60.58
C THR A 6 -0.67 -13.97 59.14
N SER A 7 -0.63 -14.83 58.10
CA SER A 7 -1.75 -15.35 57.31
C SER A 7 -2.63 -14.26 56.68
N THR A 8 -2.46 -14.00 55.38
CA THR A 8 -3.48 -13.33 54.55
C THR A 8 -3.67 -14.14 53.27
N SER A 9 -4.93 -14.41 52.99
CA SER A 9 -5.46 -15.42 52.11
C SER A 9 -5.38 -15.06 50.63
N SER A 10 -4.99 -16.07 49.84
CA SER A 10 -5.11 -16.14 48.38
C SER A 10 -6.56 -16.46 48.00
N SER A 11 -7.24 -15.52 47.33
CA SER A 11 -8.54 -15.76 46.68
C SER A 11 -8.33 -16.11 45.20
N ARG A 12 -8.73 -17.34 44.83
CA ARG A 12 -8.81 -17.81 43.43
C ARG A 12 -10.09 -17.28 42.76
N PRO A 13 -10.06 -16.95 41.46
CA PRO A 13 -11.27 -16.68 40.69
C PRO A 13 -11.94 -17.95 40.16
N LEU A 14 -13.28 -17.88 40.11
CA LEU A 14 -14.20 -18.92 39.67
C LEU A 14 -14.13 -19.15 38.16
N HIS A 15 -14.16 -20.43 37.79
CA HIS A 15 -14.32 -20.95 36.43
C HIS A 15 -15.68 -20.52 35.84
N ILE A 16 -15.66 -19.79 34.72
CA ILE A 16 -16.84 -19.57 33.89
C ILE A 16 -16.93 -20.73 32.88
N GLY A 17 -18.09 -21.40 32.88
CA GLY A 17 -18.42 -22.51 32.00
C GLY A 17 -18.62 -22.08 30.55
N ASN A 18 -18.09 -22.89 29.64
CA ASN A 18 -18.33 -22.81 28.21
C ASN A 18 -19.70 -23.38 27.87
N SER A 19 -20.61 -22.53 27.39
CA SER A 19 -21.83 -22.98 26.70
C SER A 19 -21.54 -23.09 25.20
N GLN A 20 -21.58 -24.32 24.69
CA GLN A 20 -21.58 -24.63 23.26
C GLN A 20 -22.94 -24.26 22.66
N SER A 21 -22.97 -23.28 21.76
CA SER A 21 -24.11 -23.03 20.88
C SER A 21 -23.84 -23.66 19.51
N GLN A 22 -24.64 -24.68 19.18
CA GLN A 22 -24.71 -25.28 17.86
C GLN A 22 -25.35 -24.27 16.89
N SER A 23 -24.65 -23.94 15.81
CA SER A 23 -25.21 -23.16 14.70
C SER A 23 -25.50 -24.11 13.54
N ASN A 24 -26.79 -24.18 13.18
CA ASN A 24 -27.27 -24.95 12.04
C ASN A 24 -26.95 -24.20 10.75
N GLN A 25 -26.13 -24.82 9.90
CA GLN A 25 -25.89 -24.37 8.53
C GLN A 25 -27.06 -24.82 7.63
N THR A 26 -27.85 -23.86 7.15
CA THR A 26 -28.72 -24.05 5.98
C THR A 26 -27.98 -23.60 4.73
N LYS A 27 -27.54 -24.57 3.92
CA LYS A 27 -27.04 -24.37 2.56
C LYS A 27 -28.23 -24.13 1.63
N VAL A 28 -28.39 -22.90 1.13
CA VAL A 28 -29.25 -22.60 -0.03
C VAL A 28 -28.33 -22.31 -1.21
N SER A 29 -28.25 -23.27 -2.13
CA SER A 29 -27.55 -23.17 -3.41
C SER A 29 -28.51 -22.61 -4.45
N GLY A 30 -28.30 -21.38 -4.89
CA GLY A 30 -29.06 -20.74 -5.96
C GLY A 30 -28.14 -20.35 -7.11
N ASN A 31 -28.05 -21.22 -8.12
CA ASN A 31 -27.35 -20.96 -9.38
C ASN A 31 -28.22 -20.09 -10.30
N GLY A 32 -27.93 -18.79 -10.37
CA GLY A 32 -28.52 -17.87 -11.34
C GLY A 32 -27.61 -17.69 -12.55
N LYS A 33 -27.96 -18.36 -13.67
CA LYS A 33 -27.43 -18.07 -15.02
C LYS A 33 -27.81 -16.64 -15.42
N ARG A 34 -26.82 -15.79 -15.73
CA ARG A 34 -27.01 -14.54 -16.48
C ARG A 34 -26.38 -14.72 -17.86
N THR A 35 -27.22 -14.74 -18.87
CA THR A 35 -26.87 -14.54 -20.28
C THR A 35 -26.53 -13.06 -20.47
N ARG A 36 -25.45 -12.79 -21.20
CA ARG A 36 -24.98 -11.45 -21.55
C ARG A 36 -25.03 -11.37 -23.07
N ASP A 37 -25.96 -10.57 -23.58
CA ASP A 37 -26.03 -10.17 -24.97
C ASP A 37 -25.00 -9.04 -25.18
N GLU A 38 -24.09 -9.23 -26.13
CA GLU A 38 -23.22 -8.15 -26.66
C GLU A 38 -23.58 -7.93 -28.12
N GLN A 39 -24.15 -6.74 -28.36
CA GLN A 39 -24.48 -6.21 -29.68
C GLN A 39 -23.22 -5.70 -30.39
N ALA A 40 -23.20 -5.99 -31.70
CA ALA A 40 -22.25 -5.53 -32.69
C ALA A 40 -22.54 -4.09 -33.15
N THR A 41 -21.46 -3.34 -33.44
CA THR A 41 -21.37 -2.20 -34.39
C THR A 41 -19.92 -2.21 -34.90
N SER A 42 -19.62 -2.67 -36.13
CA SER A 42 -19.71 -2.03 -37.45
C SER A 42 -18.74 -0.85 -37.68
N ASP A 43 -17.61 -1.17 -38.29
CA ASP A 43 -16.95 -0.57 -39.47
C ASP A 43 -17.19 0.90 -39.85
N LEU A 44 -16.11 1.65 -40.13
CA LEU A 44 -15.90 2.36 -41.42
C LEU A 44 -14.48 2.96 -41.58
N GLU A 45 -13.85 2.57 -42.70
CA GLU A 45 -12.90 3.24 -43.62
C GLU A 45 -11.61 3.94 -43.14
N GLU A 46 -10.41 3.55 -43.61
CA GLU A 46 -9.79 3.75 -44.95
C GLU A 46 -9.25 5.18 -45.23
N ARG A 47 -7.91 5.34 -45.22
CA ARG A 47 -7.18 6.18 -46.21
C ARG A 47 -5.66 5.93 -46.22
N SER A 48 -5.24 5.14 -47.19
CA SER A 48 -4.24 5.42 -48.25
C SER A 48 -2.93 6.17 -47.95
N THR A 49 -1.83 5.40 -47.99
CA THR A 49 -0.60 5.54 -48.80
C THR A 49 -0.04 6.93 -49.19
N SER A 50 1.25 7.17 -48.89
CA SER A 50 2.26 7.44 -49.93
C SER A 50 3.72 7.47 -49.43
N GLN A 51 4.58 7.03 -50.35
CA GLN A 51 6.01 6.78 -50.28
C GLN A 51 6.85 8.07 -50.20
N LYS A 52 8.04 8.01 -49.59
CA LYS A 52 9.23 8.63 -50.18
C LYS A 52 10.52 7.96 -49.70
N THR A 53 11.21 7.35 -50.65
CA THR A 53 12.60 6.90 -50.59
C THR A 53 13.51 8.09 -50.88
N GLU A 54 14.59 8.27 -50.11
CA GLU A 54 15.76 9.00 -50.61
C GLU A 54 17.06 8.53 -49.96
N LYS A 55 18.11 8.54 -50.78
CA LYS A 55 19.37 7.81 -50.65
C LYS A 55 20.50 8.73 -50.15
N ARG A 56 21.43 8.11 -49.40
CA ARG A 56 22.91 8.21 -49.53
C ARG A 56 23.63 9.46 -48.97
N ALA A 57 24.54 9.19 -48.02
CA ALA A 57 25.94 9.64 -48.11
C ALA A 57 26.85 8.81 -47.18
N LYS A 58 27.98 8.35 -47.74
CA LYS A 58 29.15 7.77 -47.04
C LYS A 58 29.98 8.93 -46.48
N VAL A 59 30.44 8.85 -45.23
CA VAL A 59 31.56 9.65 -44.72
C VAL A 59 32.47 8.75 -43.86
N THR A 60 33.76 9.01 -43.99
CA THR A 60 34.94 8.21 -43.67
C THR A 60 35.38 8.26 -42.20
N LYS A 61 36.15 7.24 -41.81
CA LYS A 61 36.90 7.08 -40.55
C LYS A 61 37.79 8.29 -40.21
N SER A 62 37.86 8.62 -38.92
CA SER A 62 39.13 9.02 -38.30
C SER A 62 39.25 8.49 -36.87
N HIS A 63 40.44 8.00 -36.55
CA HIS A 63 40.90 7.55 -35.24
C HIS A 63 41.26 8.78 -34.40
N LYS A 64 40.79 8.85 -33.15
CA LYS A 64 41.47 9.65 -32.11
C LYS A 64 41.10 9.13 -30.72
N ASP A 65 42.11 8.67 -30.00
CA ASP A 65 42.05 8.22 -28.62
C ASP A 65 41.65 9.38 -27.70
N SER A 66 40.66 9.14 -26.83
CA SER A 66 40.18 10.12 -25.84
C SER A 66 39.43 9.41 -24.71
N CYS A 67 39.72 9.84 -23.48
CA CYS A 67 39.22 9.40 -22.18
C CYS A 67 37.75 8.91 -22.11
N ASN A 68 37.50 7.98 -21.18
CA ASN A 68 36.26 7.23 -20.98
C ASN A 68 34.98 8.06 -20.64
N ASP A 69 35.02 9.39 -20.61
CA ASP A 69 33.84 10.23 -20.38
C ASP A 69 32.88 10.31 -21.59
N GLY A 70 33.33 9.89 -22.79
CA GLY A 70 32.53 9.96 -24.02
C GLY A 70 31.53 8.81 -24.26
N LYS A 71 31.56 7.74 -23.44
CA LYS A 71 30.66 6.59 -23.65
C LYS A 71 29.24 6.85 -23.16
N LEU A 72 29.08 7.58 -22.06
CA LEU A 72 27.76 7.95 -21.56
C LEU A 72 27.11 8.99 -22.50
N SER A 73 27.85 9.99 -22.98
CA SER A 73 27.30 11.06 -23.83
C SER A 73 26.79 10.54 -25.18
N ARG A 74 27.45 9.54 -25.78
CA ARG A 74 26.96 8.88 -27.01
C ARG A 74 25.73 8.02 -26.77
N PHE A 75 25.63 7.34 -25.62
CA PHE A 75 24.45 6.55 -25.26
C PHE A 75 23.24 7.43 -24.91
N LEU A 76 23.49 8.67 -24.47
CA LEU A 76 22.49 9.66 -24.06
C LEU A 76 21.98 10.52 -25.22
N GLY A 77 22.76 10.70 -26.30
CA GLY A 77 22.31 11.40 -27.52
C GLY A 77 21.23 10.66 -28.31
N ASP A 78 21.12 9.34 -28.13
CA ASP A 78 20.13 8.48 -28.77
C ASP A 78 18.90 8.20 -27.89
N LEU A 79 18.81 8.84 -26.71
CA LEU A 79 17.62 8.74 -25.89
C LEU A 79 16.47 9.47 -26.61
N PRO A 80 15.33 8.81 -26.86
CA PRO A 80 14.19 9.47 -27.50
C PRO A 80 13.83 10.72 -26.69
N MET A 81 13.64 11.86 -27.37
CA MET A 81 13.24 13.16 -26.81
C MET A 81 12.12 13.03 -25.75
N ASP A 82 11.26 12.03 -25.89
CA ASP A 82 10.20 11.67 -24.95
C ASP A 82 10.68 11.44 -23.51
N LEU A 83 11.91 10.98 -23.27
CA LEU A 83 12.40 10.79 -21.91
C LEU A 83 12.70 12.11 -21.20
N TRP A 84 13.17 13.12 -21.94
CA TRP A 84 13.37 14.46 -21.41
C TRP A 84 12.03 15.08 -21.03
N THR A 85 11.04 14.94 -21.92
CA THR A 85 9.66 15.38 -21.65
C THR A 85 9.08 14.69 -20.41
N VAL A 86 9.26 13.37 -20.26
CA VAL A 86 8.82 12.62 -19.06
C VAL A 86 9.56 13.09 -17.80
N LEU A 87 10.87 13.33 -17.87
CA LEU A 87 11.65 13.82 -16.73
C LEU A 87 11.20 15.23 -16.32
N CYS A 88 10.98 16.12 -17.29
CA CYS A 88 10.51 17.49 -17.08
C CYS A 88 9.08 17.55 -16.54
N VAL A 89 8.23 16.56 -16.83
CA VAL A 89 6.86 16.47 -16.27
C VAL A 89 6.87 15.92 -14.84
N VAL A 90 7.83 15.08 -14.48
CA VAL A 90 7.88 14.42 -13.16
C VAL A 90 8.59 15.26 -12.10
N LEU A 91 9.48 16.18 -12.48
CA LEU A 91 10.19 17.05 -11.55
C LEU A 91 9.29 18.25 -11.15
N PRO A 92 9.04 18.46 -9.84
CA PRO A 92 8.09 19.48 -9.37
C PRO A 92 8.57 20.93 -9.53
N GLU A 93 9.84 21.17 -9.87
CA GLU A 93 10.39 22.51 -10.14
C GLU A 93 11.35 22.50 -11.35
N PRO A 94 11.40 23.58 -12.15
CA PRO A 94 12.33 23.70 -13.26
C PRO A 94 13.76 23.80 -12.71
N VAL A 95 14.50 22.69 -12.76
CA VAL A 95 15.92 22.67 -12.39
C VAL A 95 16.68 23.51 -13.43
N PRO A 96 17.39 24.60 -13.03
CA PRO A 96 18.16 25.40 -13.96
C PRO A 96 19.26 24.54 -14.59
N VAL A 97 19.11 24.25 -15.87
CA VAL A 97 20.03 23.39 -16.64
C VAL A 97 21.32 24.17 -16.91
N LYS A 98 22.24 24.18 -15.95
CA LYS A 98 23.65 24.39 -16.25
C LYS A 98 24.16 23.12 -16.95
N SER A 99 25.06 23.26 -17.93
CA SER A 99 25.57 22.18 -18.81
C SER A 99 26.21 20.98 -18.09
N ASP A 100 26.39 21.05 -16.77
CA ASP A 100 27.21 20.12 -15.99
C ASP A 100 26.38 19.16 -15.11
N TYR A 101 25.04 19.18 -15.20
CA TYR A 101 24.22 18.21 -14.49
C TYR A 101 24.26 16.85 -15.19
N SER A 102 25.07 15.92 -14.67
CA SER A 102 25.01 14.53 -15.10
C SER A 102 23.63 13.95 -14.78
N TYR A 103 23.01 13.27 -15.76
CA TYR A 103 21.70 12.60 -15.62
C TYR A 103 21.61 11.72 -14.37
N SER A 104 22.73 11.14 -13.92
CA SER A 104 22.82 10.38 -12.68
C SER A 104 22.41 11.19 -11.44
N LYS A 105 22.72 12.49 -11.37
CA LYS A 105 22.30 13.34 -10.25
C LYS A 105 20.79 13.54 -10.25
N ILE A 106 20.21 13.87 -11.42
CA ILE A 106 18.77 14.09 -11.56
C ILE A 106 17.99 12.82 -11.19
N LEU A 107 18.42 11.67 -11.72
CA LEU A 107 17.81 10.38 -11.39
C LEU A 107 18.00 10.01 -9.91
N GLY A 108 19.11 10.41 -9.29
CA GLY A 108 19.41 10.16 -7.88
C GLY A 108 18.45 10.89 -6.92
N TYR A 109 17.83 11.99 -7.36
CA TYR A 109 16.80 12.69 -6.59
C TYR A 109 15.39 12.12 -6.75
N LEU A 110 15.18 11.19 -7.69
CA LEU A 110 13.86 10.60 -7.87
C LEU A 110 13.52 9.63 -6.73
N PRO A 111 12.27 9.61 -6.25
CA PRO A 111 11.80 8.57 -5.35
C PRO A 111 12.02 7.18 -5.93
N MET A 112 12.37 6.22 -5.08
CA MET A 112 12.60 4.82 -5.45
C MET A 112 11.42 4.23 -6.25
N GLU A 113 10.18 4.59 -5.89
CA GLU A 113 8.96 4.17 -6.57
C GLU A 113 8.90 4.67 -8.03
N SER A 114 9.36 5.88 -8.28
CA SER A 114 9.42 6.48 -9.63
C SER A 114 10.47 5.77 -10.47
N LEU A 115 11.67 5.53 -9.92
CA LEU A 115 12.72 4.75 -10.60
C LEU A 115 12.23 3.33 -10.95
N CYS A 116 11.52 2.68 -10.02
CA CYS A 116 10.92 1.37 -10.24
C CYS A 116 9.84 1.37 -11.32
N THR A 117 9.04 2.43 -11.39
CA THR A 117 8.06 2.61 -12.47
C THR A 117 8.77 2.80 -13.81
N MET A 118 9.82 3.62 -13.86
CA MET A 118 10.62 3.86 -15.06
C MET A 118 11.26 2.57 -15.60
N LEU A 119 11.73 1.66 -14.73
CA LEU A 119 12.21 0.33 -15.12
C LEU A 119 11.14 -0.51 -15.85
N GLN A 120 9.85 -0.24 -15.60
CA GLN A 120 8.73 -0.98 -16.21
C GLN A 120 8.30 -0.39 -17.54
N VAL A 121 8.48 0.91 -17.76
CA VAL A 121 7.96 1.63 -18.93
C VAL A 121 8.69 1.25 -20.23
N ASN A 122 10.03 1.18 -20.23
CA ASN A 122 10.80 0.97 -21.46
C ASN A 122 12.02 0.06 -21.23
N ARG A 123 12.30 -0.85 -22.17
CA ARG A 123 13.46 -1.74 -22.15
C ARG A 123 14.79 -0.98 -22.18
N LEU A 124 14.86 0.13 -22.91
CA LEU A 124 16.05 0.99 -22.95
C LEU A 124 16.29 1.65 -21.59
N ILE A 125 15.27 2.29 -21.02
CA ILE A 125 15.35 2.87 -19.66
C ILE A 125 15.79 1.81 -18.66
N ARG A 126 15.23 0.61 -18.73
CA ARG A 126 15.65 -0.51 -17.89
C ARG A 126 17.13 -0.81 -18.07
N ARG A 127 17.61 -1.02 -19.30
CA ARG A 127 19.04 -1.29 -19.53
C ARG A 127 19.93 -0.17 -19.01
N THR A 128 19.54 1.09 -19.22
CA THR A 128 20.30 2.25 -18.75
C THR A 128 20.32 2.32 -17.23
N LEU A 129 19.16 2.24 -16.55
CA LEU A 129 19.07 2.26 -15.09
C LEU A 129 19.75 1.07 -14.41
N LEU A 130 19.87 -0.07 -15.09
CA LEU A 130 20.59 -1.24 -14.59
C LEU A 130 22.05 -1.28 -15.04
N SER A 131 22.52 -0.27 -15.78
CA SER A 131 23.93 -0.12 -16.14
C SER A 131 24.78 0.08 -14.87
N PRO A 132 25.99 -0.50 -14.80
CA PRO A 132 26.96 -0.21 -13.75
C PRO A 132 27.21 1.29 -13.56
N ASP A 133 27.15 2.08 -14.65
CA ASP A 133 27.39 3.53 -14.63
C ASP A 133 26.34 4.29 -13.81
N LEU A 134 25.15 3.70 -13.61
CA LEU A 134 24.09 4.28 -12.79
C LEU A 134 23.99 3.65 -11.39
N ALA A 135 25.00 2.90 -10.94
CA ALA A 135 25.05 2.40 -9.56
C ALA A 135 24.94 3.51 -8.51
N VAL A 136 25.54 4.66 -8.79
CA VAL A 136 25.51 5.85 -7.93
C VAL A 136 24.07 6.36 -7.72
N VAL A 137 23.20 6.22 -8.73
CA VAL A 137 21.77 6.59 -8.64
C VAL A 137 21.07 5.75 -7.58
N TRP A 138 21.26 4.43 -7.61
CA TRP A 138 20.63 3.51 -6.66
C TRP A 138 21.21 3.64 -5.25
N SER A 139 22.50 3.96 -5.12
CA SER A 139 23.10 4.27 -3.82
C SER A 139 22.52 5.58 -3.26
N ALA A 140 22.45 6.64 -4.05
CA ALA A 140 21.82 7.90 -3.63
C ALA A 140 20.35 7.71 -3.22
N ALA A 141 19.56 7.01 -4.05
CA ALA A 141 18.15 6.72 -3.77
C ALA A 141 17.94 5.89 -2.49
N ARG A 142 18.91 5.05 -2.12
CA ARG A 142 18.89 4.28 -0.86
C ARG A 142 19.28 5.13 0.34
N MET A 143 20.31 5.98 0.19
CA MET A 143 20.71 6.92 1.24
C MET A 143 19.57 7.87 1.59
N LEU A 144 18.80 8.35 0.60
CA LEU A 144 17.60 9.18 0.83
C LEU A 144 16.50 8.48 1.66
N ARG A 145 16.58 7.17 1.86
CA ARG A 145 15.60 6.36 2.59
C ARG A 145 16.18 5.63 3.80
N ASP A 146 17.41 5.95 4.18
CA ASP A 146 18.16 5.26 5.23
C ASP A 146 18.15 3.73 5.05
N ALA A 147 18.19 3.28 3.78
CA ALA A 147 18.20 1.86 3.47
C ALA A 147 19.62 1.28 3.68
N PRO A 148 19.75 0.03 4.15
CA PRO A 148 21.05 -0.60 4.36
C PRO A 148 21.93 -0.56 3.10
N GLU A 149 23.19 -0.18 3.27
CA GLU A 149 24.20 -0.20 2.22
C GLU A 149 24.64 -1.65 1.92
N PRO A 150 24.82 -2.03 0.64
CA PRO A 150 25.16 -3.39 0.31
C PRO A 150 26.65 -3.64 0.59
N PRO A 151 27.05 -4.89 0.86
CA PRO A 151 28.46 -5.24 0.89
C PRO A 151 29.14 -4.86 -0.45
N PRO A 152 30.40 -4.37 -0.44
CA PRO A 152 31.11 -3.97 -1.66
C PRO A 152 31.13 -5.07 -2.73
N ALA A 153 31.30 -6.33 -2.31
CA ALA A 153 31.30 -7.50 -3.19
C ALA A 153 29.98 -7.70 -3.96
N MET A 154 28.87 -7.15 -3.45
CA MET A 154 27.55 -7.30 -4.05
C MET A 154 27.12 -6.12 -4.94
N MET A 155 27.86 -5.01 -4.97
CA MET A 155 27.50 -3.81 -5.76
C MET A 155 27.33 -4.14 -7.25
N GLY A 156 28.15 -5.04 -7.80
CA GLY A 156 28.05 -5.47 -9.20
C GLY A 156 26.82 -6.33 -9.53
N THR A 157 26.29 -7.06 -8.54
CA THR A 157 25.20 -8.03 -8.74
C THR A 157 23.83 -7.50 -8.28
N ILE A 158 23.82 -6.62 -7.28
CA ILE A 158 22.61 -6.01 -6.66
C ILE A 158 21.88 -5.04 -7.59
N LEU A 159 22.52 -4.55 -8.64
CA LEU A 159 21.81 -3.79 -9.67
C LEU A 159 20.71 -4.58 -10.35
N THR A 160 20.65 -5.90 -10.19
CA THR A 160 19.44 -6.66 -10.50
C THR A 160 18.37 -6.41 -9.43
N VAL A 161 17.58 -5.34 -9.61
CA VAL A 161 16.20 -4.97 -9.15
C VAL A 161 15.50 -5.80 -8.05
N SER A 162 15.75 -7.10 -8.00
CA SER A 162 15.24 -8.13 -7.11
C SER A 162 15.32 -7.79 -5.61
N THR A 163 16.30 -7.01 -5.15
CA THR A 163 16.42 -6.66 -3.71
C THR A 163 15.60 -5.44 -3.29
N LEU A 164 15.18 -4.60 -4.24
CA LEU A 164 14.47 -3.33 -3.96
C LEU A 164 12.99 -3.36 -4.37
N LEU A 165 12.60 -4.23 -5.32
CA LEU A 165 11.20 -4.52 -5.57
C LEU A 165 10.70 -5.59 -4.59
N PRO A 166 9.41 -5.58 -4.20
CA PRO A 166 8.81 -6.70 -3.50
C PRO A 166 9.07 -7.98 -4.31
N LEU A 167 9.98 -8.85 -3.87
CA LEU A 167 10.47 -10.03 -4.60
C LEU A 167 9.34 -10.86 -5.23
N LYS A 168 8.16 -10.87 -4.60
CA LYS A 168 6.98 -11.56 -5.07
C LYS A 168 6.52 -11.16 -6.48
N SER A 169 6.58 -9.88 -6.87
CA SER A 169 6.05 -9.44 -8.16
C SER A 169 7.05 -9.59 -9.31
N PHE A 170 8.35 -9.51 -9.02
CA PHE A 170 9.42 -9.65 -9.99
C PHE A 170 9.74 -11.12 -10.29
N MET A 171 9.83 -11.98 -9.27
CA MET A 171 10.14 -13.40 -9.47
C MET A 171 9.00 -14.15 -10.17
N ASN A 172 7.73 -13.85 -9.83
CA ASN A 172 6.59 -14.45 -10.52
C ASN A 172 6.49 -14.03 -12.00
N ARG A 173 7.04 -12.86 -12.39
CA ARG A 173 7.01 -12.40 -13.79
C ARG A 173 8.27 -12.79 -14.57
N SER A 174 9.45 -12.80 -13.95
CA SER A 174 10.69 -13.27 -14.59
C SER A 174 10.64 -14.76 -14.90
N ALA A 175 10.07 -15.57 -14.00
CA ALA A 175 9.87 -17.01 -14.22
C ALA A 175 8.84 -17.32 -15.33
N VAL A 176 7.89 -16.41 -15.55
CA VAL A 176 6.86 -16.55 -16.61
C VAL A 176 7.34 -15.99 -17.95
N ALA A 177 8.13 -14.90 -17.95
CA ALA A 177 8.59 -14.24 -19.18
C ALA A 177 9.81 -14.91 -19.82
N ASN A 178 10.68 -15.53 -19.02
CA ASN A 178 11.78 -16.36 -19.51
C ASN A 178 11.39 -17.81 -19.22
N GLY A 179 10.71 -18.46 -20.17
CA GLY A 179 10.14 -19.80 -20.01
C GLY A 179 11.04 -20.76 -19.24
N SER A 180 10.40 -21.69 -18.51
CA SER A 180 10.86 -22.63 -17.46
C SER A 180 12.23 -23.32 -17.58
N LYS A 181 13.01 -23.08 -18.64
CA LYS A 181 14.34 -23.62 -18.95
C LYS A 181 15.48 -23.04 -18.09
N SER A 182 15.24 -22.02 -17.26
CA SER A 182 16.31 -21.35 -16.48
C SER A 182 16.44 -21.84 -15.04
N ILE A 183 15.55 -22.73 -14.59
CA ILE A 183 15.50 -23.21 -13.20
C ILE A 183 15.74 -24.71 -13.19
N ILE A 184 16.73 -25.16 -12.43
CA ILE A 184 17.07 -26.57 -12.26
C ILE A 184 16.76 -26.98 -10.82
N THR A 185 16.16 -28.15 -10.63
CA THR A 185 15.98 -28.76 -9.30
C THR A 185 17.30 -29.30 -8.79
N SER A 186 17.48 -29.40 -7.46
CA SER A 186 18.70 -30.00 -6.89
C SER A 186 19.04 -31.38 -7.47
N GLY A 187 18.03 -32.23 -7.72
CA GLY A 187 18.25 -33.55 -8.33
C GLY A 187 18.75 -33.49 -9.78
N ALA A 188 18.16 -32.61 -10.60
CA ALA A 188 18.62 -32.42 -11.97
C ALA A 188 20.00 -31.77 -12.03
N LEU A 189 20.30 -30.84 -11.11
CA LEU A 189 21.61 -30.20 -11.02
C LEU A 189 22.72 -31.20 -10.68
N LYS A 190 22.49 -32.09 -9.71
CA LYS A 190 23.44 -33.17 -9.38
C LYS A 190 23.67 -34.14 -10.54
N LYS A 191 22.63 -34.37 -11.36
CA LYS A 191 22.72 -35.25 -12.53
C LYS A 191 23.46 -34.58 -13.70
N GLU A 192 23.23 -33.29 -13.92
CA GLU A 192 23.87 -32.53 -15.00
C GLU A 192 25.31 -32.16 -14.69
N TYR A 193 25.66 -31.97 -13.41
CA TYR A 193 26.99 -31.53 -12.97
C TYR A 193 27.48 -32.37 -11.77
N PRO A 194 27.89 -33.63 -11.98
CA PRO A 194 28.36 -34.50 -10.91
C PRO A 194 29.64 -33.97 -10.25
N GLU A 195 30.51 -33.26 -10.99
CA GLU A 195 31.74 -32.66 -10.47
C GLU A 195 31.52 -31.59 -9.39
N LEU A 196 30.33 -30.98 -9.32
CA LEU A 196 30.01 -30.01 -8.27
C LEU A 196 29.88 -30.66 -6.87
N GLY A 197 29.76 -31.99 -6.78
CA GLY A 197 29.90 -32.78 -5.55
C GLY A 197 29.29 -32.14 -4.29
N SER A 198 30.14 -31.96 -3.26
CA SER A 198 29.84 -31.30 -1.98
C SER A 198 29.73 -29.78 -2.09
N SER A 199 30.30 -29.16 -3.12
CA SER A 199 30.22 -27.70 -3.37
C SER A 199 28.82 -27.23 -3.78
N LEU A 200 27.89 -28.16 -4.03
CA LEU A 200 26.49 -27.85 -4.32
C LEU A 200 25.78 -27.13 -3.15
N THR A 201 26.30 -27.24 -1.92
CA THR A 201 25.80 -26.50 -0.75
C THR A 201 26.08 -25.00 -0.82
N MET A 202 27.01 -24.59 -1.68
CA MET A 202 27.42 -23.20 -1.87
C MET A 202 26.53 -22.45 -2.87
N LEU A 203 25.64 -23.13 -3.58
CA LEU A 203 24.71 -22.45 -4.46
C LEU A 203 23.57 -21.81 -3.65
N PRO A 204 23.23 -20.53 -3.88
CA PRO A 204 22.09 -19.90 -3.24
C PRO A 204 20.80 -20.58 -3.71
N ALA A 205 20.24 -21.40 -2.83
CA ALA A 205 18.98 -22.10 -3.08
C ALA A 205 17.79 -21.13 -2.95
N HIS A 206 16.97 -21.04 -4.00
CA HIS A 206 15.66 -20.41 -3.87
C HIS A 206 14.68 -21.39 -3.23
N VAL A 207 14.19 -21.03 -2.03
CA VAL A 207 13.24 -21.87 -1.28
C VAL A 207 11.83 -21.32 -1.46
N ASN A 208 11.07 -21.91 -2.39
CA ASN A 208 9.62 -21.77 -2.51
C ASN A 208 8.98 -23.16 -2.27
N GLY A 209 9.01 -23.65 -1.02
CA GLY A 209 8.52 -24.99 -0.66
C GLY A 209 9.62 -25.94 -0.17
N ARG A 210 9.41 -27.27 -0.31
CA ARG A 210 10.34 -28.31 0.21
C ARG A 210 11.59 -28.50 -0.63
N THR A 211 11.61 -28.07 -1.90
CA THR A 211 12.72 -28.33 -2.81
C THR A 211 13.45 -27.04 -3.20
N PRO A 212 14.78 -26.96 -2.97
CA PRO A 212 15.57 -25.83 -3.42
C PRO A 212 15.70 -25.84 -4.95
N TYR A 213 15.58 -24.65 -5.53
CA TYR A 213 15.76 -24.41 -6.96
C TYR A 213 16.97 -23.52 -7.20
N PHE A 214 17.69 -23.78 -8.30
CA PHE A 214 18.89 -23.05 -8.67
C PHE A 214 18.75 -22.45 -10.07
N SER A 215 19.33 -21.26 -10.28
CA SER A 215 19.44 -20.70 -11.61
C SER A 215 20.51 -21.45 -12.40
N ARG A 216 20.15 -22.01 -13.56
CA ARG A 216 21.09 -22.71 -14.46
C ARG A 216 22.33 -21.87 -14.75
N ARG A 217 22.15 -20.57 -15.03
CA ARG A 217 23.26 -19.64 -15.32
C ARG A 217 24.23 -19.48 -14.16
N HIS A 218 23.74 -19.45 -12.92
CA HIS A 218 24.63 -19.37 -11.76
C HIS A 218 25.41 -20.67 -11.59
N ALA A 219 24.75 -21.82 -11.77
CA ALA A 219 25.44 -23.11 -11.73
C ALA A 219 26.54 -23.18 -12.80
N GLU A 220 26.24 -22.81 -14.05
CA GLU A 220 27.21 -22.75 -15.15
C GLU A 220 28.38 -21.81 -14.84
N GLN A 221 28.14 -20.64 -14.25
CA GLN A 221 29.20 -19.71 -13.86
C GLN A 221 30.11 -20.27 -12.76
N ILE A 222 29.55 -21.00 -11.78
CA ILE A 222 30.36 -21.63 -10.74
C ILE A 222 31.18 -22.77 -11.34
N VAL A 223 30.59 -23.59 -12.22
CA VAL A 223 31.32 -24.66 -12.92
C VAL A 223 32.48 -24.09 -13.74
N ASP A 224 32.26 -23.02 -14.50
CA ASP A 224 33.30 -22.35 -15.29
C ASP A 224 34.43 -21.77 -14.40
N LYS A 225 34.09 -21.21 -13.24
CA LYS A 225 35.09 -20.71 -12.28
C LYS A 225 35.88 -21.85 -11.62
N CYS A 226 35.22 -22.93 -11.22
CA CYS A 226 35.85 -24.10 -10.64
C CYS A 226 36.81 -24.76 -11.63
N GLY A 227 36.45 -24.84 -12.92
CA GLY A 227 37.30 -25.42 -13.96
C GLY A 227 38.61 -24.68 -14.22
N LYS A 228 38.71 -23.40 -13.82
CA LYS A 228 39.90 -22.56 -14.01
C LYS A 228 40.88 -22.60 -12.83
N GLY A 229 40.51 -23.24 -11.71
CA GLY A 229 41.34 -23.25 -10.50
C GLY A 229 41.32 -21.95 -9.69
N ASP A 230 40.61 -20.91 -10.16
CA ASP A 230 40.52 -19.59 -9.52
C ASP A 230 39.42 -19.49 -8.45
N PHE A 231 38.78 -20.61 -8.11
CA PHE A 231 37.66 -20.61 -7.18
C PHE A 231 38.13 -20.75 -5.73
N ASP A 232 38.26 -19.62 -5.06
CA ASP A 232 38.42 -19.55 -3.61
C ASP A 232 37.07 -19.82 -2.93
N SER A 233 36.92 -21.03 -2.40
CA SER A 233 35.68 -21.49 -1.77
C SER A 233 35.39 -20.77 -0.46
N GLU A 234 36.42 -20.35 0.29
CA GLU A 234 36.26 -19.61 1.55
C GLU A 234 35.76 -18.19 1.25
N LYS A 235 36.41 -17.50 0.31
CA LYS A 235 35.95 -16.17 -0.12
C LYS A 235 34.51 -16.20 -0.64
N HIS A 236 34.14 -17.21 -1.43
CA HIS A 236 32.77 -17.32 -1.91
C HIS A 236 31.76 -17.57 -0.78
N LYS A 237 32.15 -18.36 0.24
CA LYS A 237 31.34 -18.58 1.44
C LYS A 237 31.11 -17.28 2.18
N GLU A 238 32.15 -16.48 2.40
CA GLU A 238 32.05 -15.17 3.04
C GLU A 238 31.14 -14.22 2.25
N GLU A 239 31.24 -14.19 0.92
CA GLU A 239 30.34 -13.40 0.06
C GLU A 239 28.87 -13.83 0.19
N LEU A 240 28.61 -15.13 0.30
CA LEU A 240 27.27 -15.68 0.49
C LEU A 240 26.71 -15.36 1.89
N GLU A 241 27.53 -15.49 2.93
CA GLU A 241 27.15 -15.13 4.30
C GLU A 241 26.87 -13.62 4.40
N ALA A 242 27.74 -12.76 3.85
CA ALA A 242 27.52 -11.32 3.79
C ALA A 242 26.25 -10.95 3.01
N SER A 243 25.96 -11.68 1.92
CA SER A 243 24.73 -11.53 1.13
C SER A 243 23.48 -11.94 1.91
N SER A 244 23.54 -13.07 2.62
CA SER A 244 22.46 -13.54 3.47
C SER A 244 22.16 -12.54 4.59
N ASP A 245 23.19 -12.07 5.29
CA ASP A 245 23.06 -11.08 6.36
C ASP A 245 22.49 -9.75 5.84
N PHE A 246 22.96 -9.30 4.68
CA PHE A 246 22.42 -8.12 4.03
C PHE A 246 20.94 -8.29 3.67
N ALA A 247 20.54 -9.44 3.13
CA ALA A 247 19.15 -9.74 2.83
C ALA A 247 18.27 -9.73 4.09
N VAL A 248 18.76 -10.26 5.21
CA VAL A 248 18.08 -10.19 6.52
C VAL A 248 17.91 -8.73 6.97
N ARG A 249 18.97 -7.90 6.89
CA ARG A 249 18.90 -6.47 7.22
C ARG A 249 17.88 -5.73 6.36
N CYS A 250 17.87 -5.99 5.04
CA CYS A 250 16.92 -5.39 4.11
C CYS A 250 15.47 -5.77 4.46
N LYS A 251 15.22 -7.05 4.78
CA LYS A 251 13.90 -7.53 5.18
C LYS A 251 13.42 -6.89 6.50
N MET A 252 14.33 -6.71 7.44
CA MET A 252 14.04 -6.03 8.71
C MET A 252 13.74 -4.54 8.49
N TRP A 253 14.54 -3.86 7.67
CA TRP A 253 14.30 -2.47 7.26
C TRP A 253 12.97 -2.30 6.53
N GLU A 254 12.62 -3.19 5.58
CA GLU A 254 11.34 -3.13 4.88
C GLU A 254 10.16 -3.25 5.86
N LYS A 255 10.31 -4.11 6.87
CA LYS A 255 9.31 -4.31 7.92
C LYS A 255 9.18 -3.08 8.82
N SER A 256 10.29 -2.43 9.22
CA SER A 256 10.25 -1.20 10.02
C SER A 256 9.66 -0.03 9.23
N GLU A 257 10.08 0.15 7.99
CA GLU A 257 9.58 1.18 7.09
C GLU A 257 8.06 1.03 6.83
N ARG A 258 7.59 -0.21 6.61
CA ARG A 258 6.15 -0.49 6.48
C ARG A 258 5.37 -0.13 7.75
N ARG A 259 5.93 -0.40 8.93
CA ARG A 259 5.32 -0.01 10.21
C ARG A 259 5.30 1.50 10.36
N GLN A 260 6.39 2.19 10.04
CA GLN A 260 6.48 3.64 10.10
C GLN A 260 5.47 4.32 9.17
N ARG A 261 5.36 3.90 7.91
CA ARG A 261 4.33 4.41 6.98
C ARG A 261 2.92 4.16 7.50
N SER A 262 2.67 3.00 8.09
CA SER A 262 1.36 2.67 8.67
C SER A 262 1.05 3.55 9.88
N LEU A 263 2.06 3.82 10.73
CA LEU A 263 1.94 4.70 11.89
C LEU A 263 1.70 6.14 11.45
N MET A 264 2.47 6.67 10.50
CA MET A 264 2.25 8.00 9.92
C MET A 264 0.85 8.14 9.32
N LYS A 265 0.40 7.13 8.57
CA LYS A 265 -0.95 7.09 8.02
C LYS A 265 -2.01 7.09 9.12
N TRP A 266 -1.80 6.32 10.19
CA TRP A 266 -2.70 6.31 11.34
C TRP A 266 -2.74 7.67 12.05
N HIS A 267 -1.60 8.33 12.26
CA HIS A 267 -1.55 9.67 12.85
C HIS A 267 -2.31 10.69 12.01
N MET A 268 -2.10 10.73 10.68
CA MET A 268 -2.85 11.65 9.80
C MET A 268 -4.36 11.39 9.85
N HIS A 269 -4.78 10.13 9.90
CA HIS A 269 -6.19 9.78 10.04
C HIS A 269 -6.74 10.24 11.40
N ASN A 270 -5.98 10.06 12.48
CA ASN A 270 -6.37 10.44 13.83
C ASN A 270 -6.48 11.96 13.97
N GLU A 271 -5.46 12.70 13.54
CA GLU A 271 -5.47 14.17 13.53
C GLU A 271 -6.67 14.71 12.76
N ARG A 272 -6.94 14.19 11.56
CA ARG A 272 -8.10 14.60 10.77
C ARG A 272 -9.43 14.26 11.46
N ALA A 273 -9.53 13.11 12.11
CA ALA A 273 -10.74 12.71 12.85
C ALA A 273 -10.98 13.63 14.06
N GLU A 274 -9.93 14.00 14.81
CA GLU A 274 -10.03 14.93 15.93
C GLU A 274 -10.47 16.33 15.47
N VAL A 275 -9.93 16.86 14.36
CA VAL A 275 -10.42 18.16 13.83
C VAL A 275 -11.90 18.11 13.45
N ILE A 276 -12.38 17.00 12.88
CA ILE A 276 -13.80 16.82 12.56
C ILE A 276 -14.62 16.72 13.86
N LYS A 277 -14.13 16.00 14.86
CA LYS A 277 -14.76 15.86 16.18
C LYS A 277 -14.91 17.22 16.85
N ASP A 278 -13.85 18.03 16.90
CA ASP A 278 -13.88 19.37 17.50
C ASP A 278 -14.91 20.27 16.82
N ARG A 279 -14.96 20.24 15.47
CA ARG A 279 -15.99 20.99 14.71
C ARG A 279 -17.41 20.53 15.05
N LEU A 280 -17.64 19.23 15.27
CA LEU A 280 -18.94 18.73 15.70
C LEU A 280 -19.30 19.16 17.12
N ILE A 281 -18.34 19.12 18.05
CA ILE A 281 -18.54 19.61 19.42
C ILE A 281 -18.91 21.11 19.40
N ASN A 282 -18.22 21.91 18.59
CA ASN A 282 -18.53 23.33 18.40
C ASN A 282 -19.92 23.59 17.77
N LEU A 283 -20.48 22.61 17.07
CA LEU A 283 -21.86 22.64 16.57
C LEU A 283 -22.90 22.15 17.60
N GLY A 284 -22.48 21.81 18.82
CA GLY A 284 -23.35 21.36 19.90
C GLY A 284 -23.62 19.85 19.92
N TYR A 285 -22.88 19.05 19.15
CA TYR A 285 -22.99 17.59 19.24
C TYR A 285 -22.28 17.08 20.50
N PRO A 286 -22.87 16.12 21.24
CA PRO A 286 -22.22 15.55 22.41
C PRO A 286 -21.06 14.64 21.99
N GLU A 287 -20.02 14.57 22.81
CA GLU A 287 -18.80 13.82 22.49
C GLU A 287 -19.04 12.34 22.21
N ALA A 288 -20.03 11.72 22.87
CA ALA A 288 -20.39 10.32 22.62
C ALA A 288 -20.86 10.07 21.18
N ASP A 289 -21.49 11.06 20.52
CA ASP A 289 -21.99 10.96 19.15
C ASP A 289 -20.88 11.17 18.11
N THR A 290 -19.84 11.94 18.44
CA THR A 290 -18.74 12.22 17.51
C THR A 290 -17.87 11.00 17.22
N LYS A 291 -17.92 9.96 18.05
CA LYS A 291 -17.26 8.66 17.80
C LYS A 291 -17.71 8.01 16.49
N ALA A 292 -18.91 8.34 15.98
CA ALA A 292 -19.40 7.85 14.69
C ALA A 292 -18.50 8.22 13.52
N VAL A 293 -17.78 9.35 13.62
CA VAL A 293 -16.87 9.87 12.58
C VAL A 293 -15.85 8.80 12.17
N TRP A 294 -15.32 8.03 13.13
CA TRP A 294 -14.35 6.95 12.90
C TRP A 294 -14.82 5.86 11.92
N ARG A 295 -16.13 5.71 11.71
CA ARG A 295 -16.70 4.76 10.75
C ARG A 295 -16.65 5.30 9.31
N MET A 296 -16.44 6.61 9.12
CA MET A 296 -16.43 7.28 7.82
C MET A 296 -15.05 7.21 7.14
N ARG A 297 -14.61 6.00 6.77
CA ARG A 297 -13.28 5.76 6.18
C ARG A 297 -12.98 6.64 4.95
N SER A 298 -13.95 6.91 4.09
CA SER A 298 -13.75 7.74 2.89
C SER A 298 -13.41 9.20 3.19
N ILE A 299 -13.92 9.74 4.31
CA ILE A 299 -13.66 11.11 4.75
C ILE A 299 -12.35 11.18 5.53
N ILE A 300 -12.09 10.20 6.40
CA ILE A 300 -10.90 10.16 7.26
C ILE A 300 -9.63 9.82 6.48
N ASN A 301 -9.70 8.94 5.47
CA ASN A 301 -8.52 8.46 4.75
C ASN A 301 -7.88 9.51 3.80
N GLN A 302 -8.36 10.76 3.81
CA GLN A 302 -7.77 11.84 3.02
C GLN A 302 -6.48 12.35 3.67
N LYS A 303 -5.48 12.70 2.85
CA LYS A 303 -4.12 13.00 3.31
C LYS A 303 -3.96 14.36 4.00
N SER A 304 -4.87 15.31 3.76
CA SER A 304 -4.78 16.67 4.31
C SER A 304 -5.79 16.86 5.45
N PRO A 305 -5.54 17.76 6.42
CA PRO A 305 -6.55 18.19 7.38
C PRO A 305 -7.75 18.88 6.68
N PRO A 306 -8.95 18.89 7.29
CA PRO A 306 -10.12 19.53 6.70
C PRO A 306 -9.99 21.06 6.81
N THR A 307 -9.79 21.73 5.68
CA THR A 307 -9.95 23.19 5.57
C THR A 307 -11.42 23.57 5.64
N ASP A 308 -11.76 24.84 5.86
CA ASP A 308 -13.17 25.27 5.94
C ASP A 308 -13.97 24.99 4.68
N ARG A 309 -13.34 25.16 3.51
CA ARG A 309 -13.94 24.79 2.23
C ARG A 309 -14.24 23.29 2.15
N ILE A 310 -13.31 22.44 2.58
CA ILE A 310 -13.50 20.98 2.59
C ILE A 310 -14.57 20.61 3.62
N TRP A 311 -14.53 21.21 4.81
CA TRP A 311 -15.51 21.03 5.87
C TRP A 311 -16.93 21.30 5.38
N ASN A 312 -17.16 22.45 4.76
CA ASN A 312 -18.49 22.80 4.24
C ASN A 312 -19.01 21.78 3.22
N ARG A 313 -18.12 21.18 2.42
CA ARG A 313 -18.48 20.11 1.48
C ARG A 313 -18.83 18.79 2.19
N ILE A 314 -18.10 18.41 3.23
CA ILE A 314 -18.30 17.12 3.92
C ILE A 314 -19.31 17.20 5.07
N ARG A 315 -19.63 18.40 5.56
CA ARG A 315 -20.43 18.64 6.77
C ARG A 315 -21.75 17.88 6.73
N GLY A 316 -22.51 17.99 5.63
CA GLY A 316 -23.82 17.33 5.51
C GLY A 316 -23.75 15.80 5.69
N ALA A 317 -22.75 15.16 5.07
CA ALA A 317 -22.55 13.72 5.20
C ALA A 317 -22.11 13.32 6.62
N VAL A 318 -21.23 14.12 7.24
CA VAL A 318 -20.78 13.89 8.62
C VAL A 318 -21.95 14.06 9.60
N THR A 319 -22.72 15.14 9.51
CA THR A 319 -23.88 15.38 10.38
C THR A 319 -24.94 14.30 10.22
N LEU A 320 -25.17 13.83 8.99
CA LEU A 320 -26.09 12.72 8.75
C LEU A 320 -25.61 11.44 9.45
N CYS A 321 -24.35 11.07 9.30
CA CYS A 321 -23.78 9.88 9.94
C CYS A 321 -23.85 9.95 11.47
N VAL A 322 -23.53 11.11 12.05
CA VAL A 322 -23.60 11.35 13.50
C VAL A 322 -25.04 11.27 14.00
N ASN A 323 -26.00 11.91 13.31
CA ASN A 323 -27.42 11.83 13.65
C ASN A 323 -27.95 10.39 13.57
N THR A 324 -27.58 9.65 12.52
CA THR A 324 -27.94 8.24 12.40
C THR A 324 -27.39 7.43 13.56
N ARG A 325 -26.12 7.63 13.96
CA ARG A 325 -25.57 6.91 15.13
C ARG A 325 -26.26 7.31 16.42
N ARG A 326 -26.61 8.59 16.60
CA ARG A 326 -27.36 9.08 17.75
C ARG A 326 -28.71 8.37 17.87
N VAL A 327 -29.43 8.24 16.76
CA VAL A 327 -30.70 7.48 16.70
C VAL A 327 -30.47 6.02 17.08
N TYR A 328 -29.47 5.35 16.51
CA TYR A 328 -29.14 3.97 16.91
C TYR A 328 -28.79 3.85 18.39
N ARG A 329 -28.02 4.79 18.94
CA ARG A 329 -27.65 4.78 20.36
C ARG A 329 -28.87 4.89 21.27
N MET A 330 -29.80 5.77 20.92
CA MET A 330 -31.07 5.92 21.63
C MET A 330 -31.87 4.61 21.68
N PHE A 331 -31.69 3.71 20.70
CA PHE A 331 -32.32 2.38 20.68
C PHE A 331 -31.47 1.25 21.28
N GLU A 332 -30.13 1.36 21.24
CA GLU A 332 -29.20 0.30 21.68
C GLU A 332 -28.79 0.42 23.16
N GLU A 333 -28.61 1.64 23.67
CA GLU A 333 -28.20 1.88 25.05
C GLU A 333 -29.44 2.04 25.95
N ASP A 334 -29.31 1.82 27.26
CA ASP A 334 -30.38 1.87 28.30
C ASP A 334 -31.19 3.19 28.37
N ASP A 335 -30.94 4.13 27.45
CA ASP A 335 -31.79 5.27 27.12
C ASP A 335 -33.20 4.86 26.63
N ASN A 336 -33.51 3.57 26.50
CA ASN A 336 -34.89 3.09 26.39
C ASN A 336 -35.80 3.73 27.45
N GLN A 337 -35.33 3.93 28.69
CA GLN A 337 -36.14 4.61 29.71
C GLN A 337 -36.48 6.06 29.34
N LEU A 338 -35.53 6.79 28.75
CA LEU A 338 -35.75 8.15 28.29
C LEU A 338 -36.69 8.16 27.07
N LEU A 339 -36.52 7.21 26.16
CA LEU A 339 -37.35 7.07 24.97
C LEU A 339 -38.79 6.66 25.34
N GLU A 340 -38.96 5.73 26.26
CA GLU A 340 -40.23 5.33 26.87
C GLU A 340 -40.88 6.51 27.59
N SER A 341 -40.13 7.23 28.43
CA SER A 341 -40.63 8.43 29.13
C SER A 341 -41.12 9.49 28.13
N ARG A 342 -40.35 9.73 27.07
CA ARG A 342 -40.75 10.65 25.99
C ARG A 342 -41.95 10.12 25.21
N LEU A 343 -42.01 8.81 24.96
CA LEU A 343 -43.13 8.18 24.27
C LEU A 343 -44.41 8.33 25.08
N VAL A 344 -44.36 8.18 26.41
CA VAL A 344 -45.50 8.40 27.30
C VAL A 344 -45.98 9.86 27.23
N ILE A 345 -45.06 10.83 27.38
CA ILE A 345 -45.41 12.26 27.31
C ILE A 345 -45.97 12.62 25.93
N MET A 346 -45.28 12.21 24.86
CA MET A 346 -45.69 12.49 23.49
C MET A 346 -47.03 11.83 23.17
N TYR A 347 -47.26 10.59 23.63
CA TYR A 347 -48.53 9.91 23.46
C TYR A 347 -49.68 10.67 24.13
N GLN A 348 -49.47 11.15 25.36
CA GLN A 348 -50.47 11.96 26.06
C GLN A 348 -50.80 13.26 25.31
N VAL A 349 -49.77 14.01 24.88
CA VAL A 349 -49.95 15.24 24.11
C VAL A 349 -50.64 14.96 22.77
N TYR A 350 -50.20 13.90 22.07
CA TYR A 350 -50.75 13.50 20.78
C TYR A 350 -52.20 13.07 20.87
N VAL A 351 -52.57 12.28 21.90
CA VAL A 351 -53.97 11.87 22.14
C VAL A 351 -54.84 13.07 22.51
N ASN A 352 -54.35 13.97 23.37
CA ASN A 352 -55.09 15.17 23.73
C ASN A 352 -55.32 16.10 22.53
N TYR A 353 -54.29 16.30 21.70
CA TYR A 353 -54.43 17.06 20.45
C TYR A 353 -55.36 16.37 19.46
N LYS A 354 -55.29 15.05 19.32
CA LYS A 354 -56.17 14.29 18.45
C LYS A 354 -57.64 14.40 18.86
N ARG A 355 -57.94 14.56 20.15
CA ARG A 355 -59.30 14.81 20.66
C ARG A 355 -59.86 16.18 20.28
N THR A 356 -59.02 17.16 19.97
CA THR A 356 -59.48 18.49 19.51
C THR A 356 -59.75 18.54 18.01
N LEU A 357 -59.52 17.44 17.28
CA LEU A 357 -59.67 17.34 15.83
C LEU A 357 -60.81 16.39 15.46
N GLU A 358 -61.44 16.64 14.32
CA GLU A 358 -62.45 15.73 13.77
C GLU A 358 -61.82 14.41 13.31
N PRO A 359 -62.55 13.27 13.40
CA PRO A 359 -62.04 11.97 12.96
C PRO A 359 -61.54 11.93 11.50
N SER A 360 -62.13 12.74 10.63
CA SER A 360 -61.71 12.91 9.23
C SER A 360 -60.28 13.47 9.12
N GLN A 361 -59.90 14.39 10.02
CA GLN A 361 -58.60 15.06 10.06
C GLN A 361 -57.50 14.16 10.65
N TRP A 362 -57.85 13.10 11.38
CA TRP A 362 -56.88 12.20 11.99
C TRP A 362 -55.97 11.51 10.97
N ARG A 363 -56.45 11.32 9.74
CA ARG A 363 -55.68 10.72 8.64
C ARG A 363 -54.49 11.57 8.21
N MET A 364 -54.50 12.87 8.51
CA MET A 364 -53.42 13.80 8.17
C MET A 364 -52.32 13.86 9.24
N LEU A 365 -52.55 13.26 10.42
CA LEU A 365 -51.57 13.30 11.49
C LEU A 365 -50.45 12.28 11.23
N PRO A 366 -49.17 12.66 11.46
CA PRO A 366 -48.06 11.72 11.39
C PRO A 366 -48.21 10.66 12.48
N ASN A 367 -47.67 9.46 12.23
CA ASN A 367 -47.68 8.43 13.28
C ASN A 367 -46.79 8.87 14.47
N LEU A 368 -47.08 8.33 15.66
CA LEU A 368 -46.39 8.71 16.89
C LEU A 368 -44.88 8.41 16.83
N GLN A 369 -44.48 7.34 16.16
CA GLN A 369 -43.07 6.97 16.02
C GLN A 369 -42.30 8.00 15.19
N THR A 370 -42.91 8.57 14.15
CA THR A 370 -42.33 9.64 13.34
C THR A 370 -42.14 10.91 14.16
N LEU A 371 -43.09 11.25 15.04
CA LEU A 371 -42.97 12.41 15.93
C LEU A 371 -41.83 12.27 16.94
N LEU A 372 -41.55 11.04 17.41
CA LEU A 372 -40.43 10.77 18.34
C LEU A 372 -39.05 10.93 17.68
N LEU A 373 -38.97 10.88 16.36
CA LEU A 373 -37.73 11.09 15.61
C LEU A 373 -37.44 12.57 15.34
N VAL A 374 -38.36 13.48 15.66
CA VAL A 374 -38.18 14.92 15.47
C VAL A 374 -37.26 15.48 16.56
N PRO A 375 -36.05 16.00 16.23
CA PRO A 375 -35.06 16.40 17.23
C PRO A 375 -35.50 17.57 18.13
N SER A 376 -36.47 18.38 17.68
CA SER A 376 -36.86 19.65 18.31
C SER A 376 -37.83 19.50 19.49
N ILE A 377 -38.36 18.30 19.77
CA ILE A 377 -39.29 18.08 20.89
C ILE A 377 -38.54 17.61 22.15
N ALA A 378 -37.19 17.64 22.14
CA ALA A 378 -36.44 17.51 23.37
C ALA A 378 -36.77 18.70 24.28
N PRO A 379 -37.28 18.48 25.51
CA PRO A 379 -37.42 19.57 26.46
C PRO A 379 -36.05 20.27 26.61
N PRO A 380 -36.00 21.60 26.79
CA PRO A 380 -34.76 22.31 26.99
C PRO A 380 -34.00 21.59 28.10
N THR A 381 -32.85 21.01 27.75
CA THR A 381 -32.05 20.30 28.74
C THR A 381 -31.65 21.32 29.81
N PRO A 382 -31.83 21.03 31.10
CA PRO A 382 -31.55 21.97 32.19
C PRO A 382 -30.06 22.34 32.32
N TRP A 383 -29.20 21.85 31.43
CA TRP A 383 -27.77 22.05 31.42
C TRP A 383 -27.33 23.43 30.92
N CYS A 384 -28.23 24.25 30.32
CA CYS A 384 -27.89 25.61 29.89
C CYS A 384 -28.04 26.69 30.99
N SER A 385 -28.55 26.37 32.18
CA SER A 385 -28.84 27.38 33.22
C SER A 385 -27.75 27.56 34.28
N ARG A 386 -26.52 27.06 34.05
CA ARG A 386 -25.44 27.10 35.08
C ARG A 386 -24.12 27.68 34.59
N ARG A 387 -24.18 28.77 33.82
CA ARG A 387 -23.07 29.73 33.67
C ARG A 387 -23.63 31.14 33.58
N SER A 388 -23.72 31.79 34.72
CA SER A 388 -23.77 33.24 34.90
C SER A 388 -22.79 33.59 36.00
#